data_AF-R0KPZ4-F1
#
_entry.id   AF-R0KPZ4-F1
#
_cell.length_a   1.000
_cell.length_b   1.000
_cell.length_c   1.000
_cell.angle_alpha   90.00
_cell.angle_beta   90.00
_cell.angle_gamma   90.00
#
_symmetry.space_group_name_H-M   'P 1'
#
loop_
_entity.id
_entity.type
_entity.pdbx_description
1 polymer ?
#
loop_
_entity_poly.entity_id
_entity_poly.type
_entity_poly.pdbx_seq_one_letter_code
_entity_poly.pdbx_strand_id
1 'polypeptide(L)'
;MDLPHDSPAANALRHTYLRVLHPILMHSQISRPPHYKRDELRRLLHLLVSSGNHFAPVDETTVRLVNRCTSVEWLQPPAAKPPGNGNGNGNSNTPSPVEQTANGKKEYARRALGMTVQGGNESTASVLEIAGHTAQPGVQTPSMTKQAN
;
A
#
# COMPACT_ATOMS: atom_id res chain seq x y z
N MET A 1 6.66 -29.07 5.17
CA MET A 1 7.85 -28.99 4.30
C MET A 1 7.88 -27.60 3.71
N ASP A 2 8.65 -26.69 4.30
CA ASP A 2 8.90 -25.38 3.70
C ASP A 2 9.90 -25.55 2.57
N LEU A 3 9.38 -25.65 1.34
CA LEU A 3 10.22 -25.54 0.16
C LEU A 3 10.65 -24.08 0.00
N PRO A 4 11.91 -23.82 -0.40
CA PRO A 4 12.31 -22.49 -0.85
C PRO A 4 11.30 -22.00 -1.88
N HIS A 5 10.80 -20.77 -1.71
CA HIS A 5 9.79 -20.15 -2.58
C HIS A 5 10.20 -20.10 -4.05
N ASP A 6 11.51 -20.27 -4.31
CA ASP A 6 12.13 -20.25 -5.63
C ASP A 6 12.56 -21.63 -6.16
N SER A 7 12.25 -22.70 -5.42
CA SER A 7 12.55 -24.06 -5.88
C SER A 7 11.75 -24.40 -7.15
N PRO A 8 12.31 -25.21 -8.08
CA PRO A 8 11.61 -25.58 -9.31
C PRO A 8 10.28 -26.31 -9.02
N ALA A 9 10.22 -27.09 -7.94
CA ALA A 9 9.00 -27.75 -7.50
C ALA A 9 7.93 -26.74 -7.00
N ALA A 10 8.32 -25.71 -6.24
CA ALA A 10 7.41 -24.65 -5.82
C ALA A 10 6.89 -23.84 -7.02
N ASN A 11 7.74 -23.56 -8.01
CA ASN A 11 7.36 -22.88 -9.25
C ASN A 11 6.35 -23.72 -10.07
N ALA A 12 6.60 -25.02 -10.24
CA ALA A 12 5.67 -25.93 -10.91
C ALA A 12 4.30 -25.99 -10.23
N LEU A 13 4.29 -26.03 -8.90
CA LEU A 13 3.06 -26.01 -8.11
C LEU A 13 2.30 -24.69 -8.28
N ARG A 14 2.99 -23.55 -8.20
CA ARG A 14 2.42 -22.22 -8.46
C ARG A 14 1.77 -22.15 -9.84
N HIS A 15 2.45 -22.61 -10.88
CA HIS A 15 1.90 -22.62 -12.22
C HIS A 15 0.67 -23.52 -12.33
N THR A 16 0.69 -24.67 -11.67
CA THR A 16 -0.45 -25.61 -11.65
C THR A 16 -1.68 -24.93 -11.04
N TYR A 17 -1.53 -24.27 -9.89
CA TYR A 17 -2.62 -23.50 -9.28
C TYR A 17 -3.13 -22.38 -10.19
N LEU A 18 -2.24 -21.60 -10.80
CA LEU A 18 -2.65 -20.51 -11.70
C LEU A 18 -3.37 -21.04 -12.95
N ARG A 19 -2.95 -22.18 -13.49
CA ARG A 19 -3.62 -22.83 -14.63
C ARG A 19 -5.02 -23.31 -14.28
N VAL A 20 -5.23 -23.83 -13.07
CA VAL A 20 -6.56 -24.24 -12.58
C VAL A 20 -7.41 -23.03 -12.20
N LEU A 21 -6.79 -21.97 -11.68
CA LEU A 21 -7.49 -20.75 -11.28
C LEU A 21 -8.18 -20.07 -12.46
N HIS A 22 -7.51 -19.96 -13.61
CA HIS A 22 -8.07 -19.27 -14.78
C HIS A 22 -9.46 -19.79 -15.22
N PRO A 23 -9.68 -21.10 -15.48
CA PRO A 23 -11.01 -21.60 -15.83
C PRO A 23 -12.03 -21.43 -14.69
N ILE A 24 -11.60 -21.48 -13.42
CA ILE A 24 -12.49 -21.19 -12.28
C ILE A 24 -12.99 -19.74 -12.33
N LEU A 25 -12.12 -18.77 -12.62
CA LEU A 25 -12.48 -17.36 -12.72
C LEU A 25 -13.42 -17.07 -13.91
N MET A 26 -13.40 -17.91 -14.95
CA MET A 26 -14.20 -17.72 -16.17
C MET A 26 -15.54 -18.46 -16.13
N HIS A 27 -15.56 -19.70 -15.65
CA HIS A 27 -16.67 -20.64 -15.89
C HIS A 27 -17.38 -21.12 -14.61
N SER A 28 -16.96 -20.66 -13.43
CA SER A 28 -17.58 -21.04 -12.15
C SER A 28 -18.58 -19.99 -11.65
N GLN A 29 -19.27 -20.29 -10.55
CA GLN A 29 -20.23 -19.39 -9.90
C GLN A 29 -19.57 -18.09 -9.41
N ILE A 30 -18.26 -18.08 -9.14
CA ILE A 30 -17.52 -16.89 -8.71
C ILE A 30 -17.51 -15.77 -9.77
N SER A 31 -17.68 -16.11 -11.06
CA SER A 31 -17.76 -15.12 -12.13
C SER A 31 -19.09 -14.38 -12.19
N ARG A 32 -20.08 -14.81 -11.40
CA ARG A 32 -21.41 -14.19 -11.33
C ARG A 32 -21.44 -13.16 -10.21
N PRO A 33 -22.07 -11.98 -10.42
CA PRO A 33 -22.30 -11.03 -9.34
C PRO A 33 -23.17 -11.63 -8.22
N PRO A 34 -22.91 -11.28 -6.95
CA PRO A 34 -21.80 -10.48 -6.44
C PRO A 34 -20.47 -11.26 -6.44
N HIS A 35 -19.42 -10.66 -6.99
CA HIS A 35 -18.14 -11.32 -7.16
C HIS A 35 -17.42 -11.54 -5.82
N TYR A 36 -17.19 -12.80 -5.44
CA TYR A 36 -16.52 -13.17 -4.19
C TYR A 36 -15.04 -12.77 -4.21
N LYS A 37 -14.60 -12.05 -3.16
CA LYS A 37 -13.19 -11.68 -2.90
C LYS A 37 -12.43 -11.08 -4.09
N ARG A 38 -13.13 -10.29 -4.90
CA ARG A 38 -12.59 -9.70 -6.14
C ARG A 38 -11.33 -8.87 -5.89
N ASP A 39 -11.36 -8.02 -4.87
CA ASP A 39 -10.27 -7.08 -4.60
C ASP A 39 -9.05 -7.80 -3.98
N GLU A 40 -9.27 -8.83 -3.16
CA GLU A 40 -8.20 -9.68 -2.63
C GLU A 40 -7.53 -10.51 -3.73
N LEU A 41 -8.31 -11.11 -4.63
CA LEU A 41 -7.77 -11.84 -5.79
C LEU A 41 -6.92 -10.92 -6.66
N ARG A 42 -7.43 -9.72 -6.97
CA ARG A 42 -6.71 -8.72 -7.76
C ARG A 42 -5.41 -8.31 -7.07
N ARG A 43 -5.45 -8.01 -5.77
CA ARG A 43 -4.26 -7.64 -4.98
C ARG A 43 -3.23 -8.75 -4.97
N LEU A 44 -3.65 -9.99 -4.72
CA LEU A 44 -2.76 -11.16 -4.65
C LEU A 44 -2.07 -11.41 -6.00
N LEU A 45 -2.84 -11.36 -7.10
CA LEU A 45 -2.32 -11.54 -8.45
C LEU A 45 -1.28 -10.47 -8.79
N HIS A 46 -1.54 -9.19 -8.48
CA HIS A 46 -0.54 -8.14 -8.70
C HIS A 46 0.69 -8.31 -7.81
N LEU A 47 0.53 -8.71 -6.55
CA LEU A 47 1.66 -8.95 -5.64
C LEU A 47 2.58 -10.06 -6.16
N LEU A 48 2.02 -11.11 -6.74
CA LEU A 48 2.76 -12.24 -7.34
C LEU A 48 3.73 -11.81 -8.45
N VAL A 49 3.45 -10.70 -9.16
CA VAL A 49 4.31 -10.18 -10.24
C VAL A 49 5.14 -8.97 -9.81
N SER A 50 4.67 -8.22 -8.81
CA SER A 50 5.31 -6.98 -8.34
C SER A 50 6.39 -7.20 -7.28
N SER A 51 6.44 -8.36 -6.62
CA SER A 51 7.40 -8.64 -5.54
C SER A 51 8.85 -8.89 -6.01
N GLY A 52 9.11 -8.91 -7.33
CA GLY A 52 10.41 -9.22 -7.93
C GLY A 52 11.46 -8.10 -7.93
N ASN A 53 11.30 -7.03 -7.13
CA ASN A 53 12.23 -5.89 -7.16
C ASN A 53 13.43 -6.01 -6.20
N HIS A 54 13.35 -6.89 -5.20
CA HIS A 54 14.43 -7.18 -4.24
C HIS A 54 14.76 -8.67 -4.07
N PHE A 55 13.88 -9.54 -4.59
CA PHE A 55 14.07 -10.98 -4.67
C PHE A 55 14.23 -11.39 -6.13
N ALA A 56 14.70 -12.61 -6.39
CA ALA A 56 14.93 -13.13 -7.73
C ALA A 56 13.79 -12.79 -8.71
N PRO A 57 14.12 -12.55 -9.99
CA PRO A 57 13.12 -12.20 -11.00
C PRO A 57 12.02 -13.26 -11.07
N VAL A 58 10.77 -12.81 -11.13
CA VAL A 58 9.61 -13.69 -11.25
C VAL A 58 9.69 -14.44 -12.59
N ASP A 59 9.50 -15.75 -12.54
CA ASP A 59 9.49 -16.61 -13.73
C ASP A 59 8.45 -16.15 -14.78
N GLU A 60 8.86 -16.13 -16.06
CA GLU A 60 8.06 -15.64 -17.18
C GLU A 60 6.73 -16.37 -17.34
N THR A 61 6.71 -17.68 -17.04
CA THR A 61 5.47 -18.46 -17.10
C THR A 61 4.48 -17.98 -16.03
N THR A 62 4.96 -17.61 -14.84
CA THR A 62 4.13 -17.01 -13.79
C THR A 62 3.54 -15.69 -14.26
N VAL A 63 4.36 -14.79 -14.83
CA VAL A 63 3.90 -13.49 -15.37
C VAL A 63 2.78 -13.69 -16.39
N ARG A 64 3.00 -14.58 -17.37
CA ARG A 64 2.02 -14.87 -18.41
C ARG A 64 0.71 -15.44 -17.85
N LEU A 65 0.79 -16.35 -16.88
CA LEU A 65 -0.40 -16.96 -16.27
C LEU A 65 -1.18 -15.96 -15.40
N VAL A 66 -0.49 -15.10 -14.67
CA VAL A 66 -1.13 -14.03 -13.90
C VAL A 66 -1.83 -13.04 -14.83
N ASN A 67 -1.16 -12.59 -15.90
CA ASN A 67 -1.76 -11.70 -16.90
C ASN A 67 -3.07 -12.29 -17.47
N ARG A 68 -3.09 -13.60 -17.72
CA ARG A 68 -4.28 -14.34 -18.17
C ARG A 68 -5.40 -14.37 -17.11
N CYS A 69 -5.05 -14.45 -15.83
CA CYS A 69 -6.04 -14.38 -14.74
C CYS A 69 -6.57 -12.97 -14.56
N THR A 70 -5.72 -11.95 -14.68
CA THR A 70 -6.11 -10.55 -14.53
C THR A 70 -6.85 -10.00 -15.73
N SER A 71 -6.85 -10.67 -16.90
CA SER A 71 -7.60 -10.24 -18.08
C SER A 71 -9.10 -10.56 -18.01
N VAL A 72 -9.54 -11.30 -16.98
CA VAL A 72 -10.94 -11.65 -16.77
C VAL A 72 -11.75 -10.37 -16.49
N GLU A 73 -12.88 -10.21 -17.18
CA GLU A 73 -13.65 -8.96 -17.23
C GLU A 73 -14.05 -8.45 -15.85
N TRP A 74 -14.61 -9.32 -15.01
CA TRP A 74 -15.10 -8.91 -13.69
C TRP A 74 -13.97 -8.55 -12.70
N LEU A 75 -12.73 -8.98 -12.95
CA LEU A 75 -11.54 -8.59 -12.16
C LEU A 75 -10.96 -7.23 -12.60
N GLN A 76 -11.43 -6.64 -13.71
CA GLN A 76 -10.93 -5.34 -14.16
C GLN A 76 -11.28 -4.24 -13.15
N PRO A 77 -10.43 -3.21 -13.02
CA PRO A 77 -10.82 -2.02 -12.28
C PRO A 77 -12.09 -1.46 -12.90
N PRO A 78 -13.04 -0.94 -12.09
CA PRO A 78 -14.14 -0.17 -12.66
C PRO A 78 -13.54 0.93 -13.53
N ALA A 79 -13.98 1.03 -14.79
CA ALA A 79 -13.50 2.05 -15.71
C ALA A 79 -13.54 3.40 -14.99
N ALA A 80 -12.38 3.99 -14.75
CA ALA A 80 -12.29 5.27 -14.08
C ALA A 80 -13.14 6.24 -14.91
N LYS A 81 -14.25 6.73 -14.33
CA LYS A 81 -15.05 7.77 -14.98
C LYS A 81 -14.06 8.88 -15.34
N PRO A 82 -13.94 9.28 -16.61
CA PRO A 82 -13.09 10.38 -16.97
C PRO A 82 -13.50 11.60 -16.11
N PRO A 83 -12.56 12.46 -15.69
CA PRO A 83 -12.92 13.71 -15.04
C PRO A 83 -13.86 14.46 -15.99
N GLY A 84 -15.14 14.49 -15.66
CA GLY A 84 -16.15 15.15 -16.48
C GLY A 84 -15.79 16.63 -16.58
N ASN A 85 -15.70 17.13 -17.81
CA ASN A 85 -15.79 18.56 -18.11
C ASN A 85 -17.15 19.07 -17.60
N GLY A 86 -17.21 19.44 -16.32
CA GLY A 86 -18.32 20.16 -15.74
C GLY A 86 -18.29 21.60 -16.22
N ASN A 87 -18.89 21.87 -17.39
CA ASN A 87 -19.21 23.25 -17.79
C ASN A 87 -20.49 23.69 -17.06
N GLY A 88 -20.38 23.79 -15.72
CA GLY A 88 -21.40 24.34 -14.83
C GLY A 88 -21.13 25.82 -14.63
N ASN A 89 -21.79 26.66 -15.44
CA ASN A 89 -21.90 28.09 -15.20
C ASN A 89 -22.71 28.31 -13.92
N GLY A 90 -22.13 28.91 -12.88
CA GLY A 90 -22.85 29.18 -11.63
C GLY A 90 -22.01 29.58 -10.42
N ASN A 91 -21.32 30.72 -10.53
CA ASN A 91 -21.09 31.71 -9.47
C ASN A 91 -20.82 31.25 -8.01
N SER A 92 -19.57 31.37 -7.52
CA SER A 92 -19.27 31.85 -6.15
C SER A 92 -17.76 32.02 -5.89
N ASN A 93 -17.34 33.27 -5.99
CA ASN A 93 -16.27 33.97 -5.28
C ASN A 93 -15.41 33.17 -4.26
N THR A 94 -14.17 32.80 -4.62
CA THR A 94 -13.04 32.68 -3.68
C THR A 94 -11.73 33.09 -4.40
N PRO A 95 -10.90 33.97 -3.82
CA PRO A 95 -9.75 34.52 -4.53
C PRO A 95 -8.62 33.50 -4.59
N SER A 96 -8.16 33.20 -5.80
CA SER A 96 -6.83 32.61 -6.03
C SER A 96 -5.78 33.72 -5.95
N PRO A 97 -4.62 33.46 -5.33
CA PRO A 97 -3.36 33.96 -5.87
C PRO A 97 -2.66 32.85 -6.65
N VAL A 98 -2.51 33.16 -7.91
CA VAL A 98 -1.76 32.51 -8.96
C VAL A 98 -0.29 32.23 -8.58
N GLU A 99 0.26 31.22 -9.26
CA GLU A 99 1.69 30.88 -9.43
C GLU A 99 2.45 30.22 -8.26
N GLN A 100 2.56 28.88 -8.33
CA GLN A 100 3.80 28.11 -8.07
C GLN A 100 3.61 26.62 -8.39
N THR A 101 3.41 26.36 -9.68
CA THR A 101 3.15 25.07 -10.30
C THR A 101 4.41 24.20 -10.35
N ALA A 102 4.92 23.74 -9.20
CA ALA A 102 5.92 22.65 -9.12
C ALA A 102 6.11 22.07 -7.71
N ASN A 103 5.82 22.82 -6.64
CA ASN A 103 6.28 22.48 -5.28
C ASN A 103 5.24 21.75 -4.41
N GLY A 104 3.96 21.75 -4.79
CA GLY A 104 2.88 21.28 -3.92
C GLY A 104 2.97 19.79 -3.57
N LYS A 105 3.28 18.90 -4.52
CA LYS A 105 3.36 17.43 -4.27
C LYS A 105 4.31 17.06 -3.15
N LYS A 106 5.39 17.83 -3.02
CA LYS A 106 6.39 17.64 -1.97
C LYS A 106 5.87 18.14 -0.62
N GLU A 107 5.09 19.21 -0.60
CA GLU A 107 4.55 19.81 0.62
C GLU A 107 3.41 19.01 1.25
N TYR A 108 2.49 18.42 0.46
CA TYR A 108 1.46 17.55 1.03
C TYR A 108 2.06 16.26 1.60
N ALA A 109 3.05 15.68 0.89
CA ALA A 109 3.78 14.51 1.38
C ALA A 109 4.53 14.85 2.68
N ARG A 110 5.19 16.01 2.75
CA ARG A 110 5.84 16.50 3.98
C ARG A 110 4.87 16.67 5.15
N ARG A 111 3.68 17.26 4.92
CA ARG A 111 2.63 17.38 5.95
C ARG A 111 2.08 16.03 6.38
N ALA A 112 1.84 15.10 5.45
CA ALA A 112 1.28 13.78 5.75
C ALA A 112 2.25 12.83 6.48
N LEU A 113 3.56 12.98 6.24
CA LEU A 113 4.63 12.22 6.89
C LEU A 113 5.18 12.88 8.17
N GLY A 114 4.56 13.97 8.65
CA GLY A 114 4.99 14.68 9.87
C GLY A 114 6.32 15.44 9.74
N MET A 115 6.76 15.74 8.52
CA MET A 115 8.03 16.41 8.22
C MET A 115 7.80 17.86 7.79
N THR A 116 7.28 18.70 8.68
CA THR A 116 7.31 20.16 8.50
C THR A 116 8.46 20.75 9.29
N VAL A 117 9.54 21.14 8.61
CA VAL A 117 10.49 22.14 9.12
C VAL A 117 10.29 23.38 8.27
N GLN A 118 9.55 24.34 8.82
CA GLN A 118 9.44 25.67 8.22
C GLN A 118 10.76 26.39 8.47
N GLY A 119 11.27 27.09 7.44
CA GLY A 119 12.56 27.77 7.44
C GLY A 119 12.88 28.44 8.78
N GLY A 120 14.08 28.14 9.27
CA GLY A 120 14.48 28.44 10.62
C GLY A 120 14.62 29.93 10.92
N ASN A 121 14.12 30.31 12.09
CA ASN A 121 14.63 31.40 12.92
C ASN A 121 13.95 31.56 14.30
N GLU A 122 13.20 30.59 14.83
CA GLU A 122 12.63 30.72 16.19
C GLU A 122 12.67 29.38 16.94
N SER A 123 13.71 29.16 17.74
CA SER A 123 13.79 28.06 18.71
C SER A 123 13.81 28.62 20.11
N THR A 124 12.66 28.67 20.78
CA THR A 124 12.56 28.82 22.23
C THR A 124 11.39 27.98 22.76
N ALA A 125 11.59 26.67 22.86
CA ALA A 125 10.76 25.82 23.69
C ALA A 125 11.66 24.80 24.39
N SER A 126 11.69 24.89 25.71
CA SER A 126 12.69 24.33 26.61
C SER A 126 12.41 22.84 26.92
N VAL A 127 13.47 22.02 26.90
CA VAL A 127 13.44 20.58 27.21
C VAL A 127 13.13 20.27 28.68
N LEU A 128 13.04 21.28 29.55
CA LEU A 128 12.78 21.09 30.98
C LEU A 128 11.30 20.93 31.35
N GLU A 129 10.35 21.24 30.45
CA GLU A 129 8.90 21.30 30.78
C GLU A 129 8.14 19.97 30.63
N ILE A 130 8.78 18.92 30.09
CA ILE A 130 8.11 17.60 29.88
C ILE A 130 8.29 16.65 31.08
N ALA A 131 9.04 17.03 32.12
CA ALA A 131 9.28 16.17 33.29
C ALA A 131 8.13 16.13 34.32
N GLY A 132 7.03 16.86 34.11
CA GLY A 132 5.98 17.08 35.13
C GLY A 132 4.68 16.28 34.99
N HIS A 133 4.54 15.39 34.00
CA HIS A 133 3.28 14.69 33.72
C HIS A 133 3.60 13.30 33.13
N THR A 134 3.29 12.12 33.68
CA THR A 134 2.49 11.66 34.80
C THR A 134 3.02 10.29 35.20
N ALA A 135 3.72 10.18 36.33
CA ALA A 135 3.99 8.88 36.95
C ALA A 135 2.70 8.39 37.60
N GLN A 136 2.19 7.21 37.22
CA GLN A 136 1.12 6.56 37.97
C GLN A 136 1.68 5.99 39.28
N PRO A 137 1.04 6.27 40.43
CA PRO A 137 1.49 5.75 41.72
C PRO A 137 1.12 4.27 41.82
N GLY A 138 2.10 3.37 41.91
CA GLY A 138 1.82 1.98 42.31
C GLY A 138 2.67 0.87 41.71
N VAL A 139 3.63 1.14 40.82
CA VAL A 139 4.43 0.06 40.21
C VAL A 139 5.84 0.06 40.80
N GLN A 140 6.07 -0.80 41.80
CA GLN A 140 7.41 -1.19 42.23
C GLN A 140 8.00 -2.12 41.16
N THR A 141 8.97 -1.62 40.38
CA THR A 141 9.81 -2.47 39.52
C THR A 141 11.11 -2.78 40.26
N PRO A 142 11.48 -4.06 40.48
CA PRO A 142 12.77 -4.40 41.08
C PRO A 142 13.90 -4.07 40.10
N SER A 143 14.81 -3.20 40.56
CA SER A 143 16.06 -2.84 39.88
C SER A 143 17.04 -4.01 39.96
N MET A 144 17.50 -4.53 38.82
CA MET A 144 18.65 -5.44 38.79
C MET A 144 19.93 -4.67 39.13
N THR A 145 20.48 -4.92 40.32
CA THR A 145 21.84 -4.52 40.67
C THR A 145 22.85 -5.29 39.81
N LYS A 146 23.46 -4.59 38.86
CA LYS A 146 24.72 -4.99 38.24
C LYS A 146 25.84 -4.76 39.24
N GLN A 147 26.40 -5.81 39.82
CA GLN A 147 27.72 -5.75 40.44
C GLN A 147 28.75 -6.35 39.48
N ALA A 148 29.58 -5.45 38.95
CA ALA A 148 30.89 -5.77 38.40
C ALA A 148 31.91 -5.56 39.53
N ASN A 149 32.60 -6.63 39.92
CA ASN A 149 34.04 -6.71 40.10
C ASN A 149 34.39 -8.18 40.41
#